data_AF-A0A922FV38-F1
#
_entry.id   AF-A0A922FV38-F1
#
_cell.length_a   1.000
_cell.length_b   1.000
_cell.length_c   1.000
_cell.angle_alpha   90.00
_cell.angle_beta   90.00
_cell.angle_gamma   90.00
#
_symmetry.space_group_name_H-M   'P 1'
#
loop_
_entity.id
_entity.type
_entity.pdbx_description
1 polymer ?
#
loop_
_entity_poly.entity_id
_entity_poly.type
_entity_poly.pdbx_seq_one_letter_code
_entity_poly.pdbx_strand_id
1 'polypeptide(L)'
;MKPSQGIQSSIPDDIVLKIASLLQVPDVCALGSCCRFWRKLCESDCIWEFFAKERWPSLSLFNQSSSSRTLSPTQAPVSKGWRCFYIKRHKEIAGMVAVVIESVEKCLLTGSLEVGDYLKAVEDLCTMHLGYKDVQMLLFKPQHNVLINLVGLHYCMYRLGVPVFYFFGLAFYWFITLYWYKFCLVFVHVNIC
;
A
#
# COMPACT_ATOMS: atom_id res chain seq x y z
N MET A 1 47.64 0.13 -8.58
CA MET A 1 46.21 0.47 -8.81
C MET A 1 45.77 1.47 -7.75
N LYS A 2 45.53 2.73 -8.14
CA LYS A 2 44.91 3.73 -7.25
C LYS A 2 43.41 3.39 -7.13
N PRO A 3 42.78 3.51 -5.95
CA PRO A 3 41.34 3.41 -5.88
C PRO A 3 40.75 4.61 -6.62
N SER A 4 39.89 4.35 -7.60
CA SER A 4 39.03 5.36 -8.18
C SER A 4 38.20 5.96 -7.05
N GLN A 5 38.54 7.20 -6.66
CA GLN A 5 37.71 8.01 -5.79
C GLN A 5 36.40 8.25 -6.54
N GLY A 6 35.42 7.40 -6.24
CA GLY A 6 34.11 7.43 -6.87
C GLY A 6 33.43 8.76 -6.59
N ILE A 7 32.78 9.30 -7.61
CA ILE A 7 31.99 10.54 -7.65
C ILE A 7 30.89 10.59 -6.55
N GLN A 8 30.64 9.48 -5.84
CA GLN A 8 29.63 9.33 -4.79
C GLN A 8 29.87 10.15 -3.51
N SER A 9 30.99 10.86 -3.37
CA SER A 9 31.25 11.78 -2.25
C SER A 9 30.89 13.25 -2.55
N SER A 10 30.19 13.53 -3.66
CA SER A 10 29.96 14.91 -4.13
C SER A 10 28.54 15.45 -3.91
N ILE A 11 27.57 14.60 -3.55
CA ILE A 11 26.18 15.03 -3.40
C ILE A 11 25.91 15.30 -1.91
N PRO A 12 25.44 16.51 -1.55
CA PRO A 12 24.98 16.83 -0.20
C PRO A 12 23.86 15.90 0.30
N ASP A 13 23.93 15.51 1.58
CA ASP A 13 23.00 14.55 2.19
C ASP A 13 21.54 14.98 2.07
N ASP A 14 21.24 16.28 2.13
CA ASP A 14 19.89 16.84 1.98
C ASP A 14 19.28 16.57 0.60
N ILE A 15 20.08 16.69 -0.47
CA ILE A 15 19.65 16.35 -1.84
C ILE A 15 19.39 14.86 -1.95
N VAL A 16 20.25 14.03 -1.35
CA VAL A 16 20.10 12.58 -1.41
C VAL A 16 18.86 12.11 -0.65
N LEU A 17 18.60 12.67 0.54
CA LEU A 17 17.37 12.44 1.29
C LEU A 17 16.14 12.88 0.50
N LYS A 18 16.22 14.00 -0.22
CA LYS A 18 15.14 14.46 -1.08
C LYS A 18 14.87 13.48 -2.22
N ILE A 19 15.90 13.00 -2.92
CA ILE A 19 15.76 11.97 -3.96
C ILE A 19 15.09 10.73 -3.37
N ALA A 20 15.58 10.21 -2.24
CA ALA A 20 15.02 9.03 -1.62
C ALA A 20 13.56 9.22 -1.17
N SER A 21 13.17 10.41 -0.71
CA SER A 21 11.78 10.72 -0.31
C SER A 21 10.80 10.76 -1.49
N LEU A 22 11.29 10.94 -2.73
CA LEU A 22 10.45 10.96 -3.94
C LEU A 22 10.18 9.56 -4.49
N LEU A 23 10.92 8.55 -4.01
CA LEU A 23 10.81 7.18 -4.47
C LEU A 23 9.70 6.43 -3.73
N GLN A 24 9.17 5.38 -4.35
CA GLN A 24 8.32 4.44 -3.61
C GLN A 24 9.18 3.55 -2.71
N VAL A 25 8.58 2.99 -1.65
CA VAL A 25 9.32 2.13 -0.69
C VAL A 25 10.09 0.97 -1.35
N PRO A 26 9.55 0.26 -2.36
CA PRO A 26 10.33 -0.77 -3.06
C PRO A 26 11.61 -0.21 -3.72
N ASP A 27 11.51 0.96 -4.34
CA ASP A 27 12.63 1.62 -5.02
C ASP A 27 13.67 2.14 -4.04
N VAL A 28 13.25 2.59 -2.85
CA VAL A 28 14.17 2.96 -1.76
C VAL A 28 14.98 1.75 -1.28
N CYS A 29 14.34 0.59 -1.17
CA CYS A 29 15.03 -0.66 -0.83
C CYS A 29 16.00 -1.10 -1.94
N ALA A 30 15.60 -0.97 -3.21
CA ALA A 30 16.47 -1.28 -4.35
C ALA A 30 17.69 -0.34 -4.39
N LEU A 31 17.47 0.97 -4.24
CA LEU A 31 18.52 1.99 -4.17
C LEU A 31 19.49 1.74 -3.01
N GLY A 32 18.96 1.40 -1.83
CA GLY A 32 19.77 1.03 -0.67
C GLY A 32 20.63 -0.22 -0.90
N SER A 33 20.25 -1.08 -1.84
CA SER A 33 20.99 -2.29 -2.19
C SER A 33 22.14 -2.03 -3.17
N CYS A 34 22.19 -0.86 -3.82
CA CYS A 34 23.20 -0.54 -4.84
C CYS A 34 24.60 -0.32 -4.27
N CYS A 35 24.73 0.36 -3.12
CA CYS A 35 26.03 0.57 -2.47
C CYS A 35 25.90 0.96 -0.98
N ARG A 36 27.03 0.96 -0.25
CA ARG A 36 27.07 1.30 1.19
C ARG A 36 26.59 2.72 1.51
N PHE A 37 26.86 3.67 0.62
CA PHE A 37 26.43 5.06 0.77
C PHE A 37 24.89 5.16 0.77
N TRP A 38 24.26 4.67 -0.29
CA TRP A 38 22.80 4.62 -0.40
C TRP A 38 22.15 3.77 0.68
N ARG A 39 22.76 2.64 1.07
CA ARG A 39 22.25 1.81 2.16
C ARG A 39 22.08 2.61 3.45
N LYS A 40 23.13 3.34 3.86
CA LYS A 40 23.11 4.14 5.09
C LYS A 40 22.04 5.23 5.05
N LEU A 41 21.87 5.88 3.90
CA LEU A 41 20.88 6.95 3.74
C LEU A 41 19.46 6.40 3.68
N CYS A 42 19.18 5.35 2.91
CA CYS A 42 17.88 4.67 2.84
C CYS A 42 17.48 4.01 4.18
N GLU A 43 18.44 3.77 5.08
CA GLU A 43 18.20 3.33 6.46
C GLU A 43 17.86 4.46 7.43
N SER A 44 17.99 5.73 7.01
CA SER A 44 17.77 6.89 7.87
C SER A 44 16.31 7.01 8.31
N ASP A 45 16.09 7.20 9.61
CA ASP A 45 14.76 7.32 10.21
C ASP A 45 13.94 8.47 9.61
N CYS A 46 14.55 9.57 9.16
CA CYS A 46 13.82 10.70 8.58
C CYS A 46 13.08 10.33 7.29
N ILE A 47 13.61 9.40 6.49
CA ILE A 47 12.94 8.89 5.29
C ILE A 47 11.72 8.06 5.68
N TRP A 48 11.87 7.17 6.66
CA TRP A 48 10.79 6.30 7.10
C TRP A 48 9.71 7.05 7.88
N GLU A 49 10.07 8.11 8.59
CA GLU A 49 9.14 9.06 9.19
C GLU A 49 8.29 9.73 8.12
N PHE A 50 8.93 10.25 7.06
CA PHE A 50 8.23 10.84 5.93
C PHE A 50 7.24 9.85 5.30
N PHE A 51 7.70 8.63 4.97
CA PHE A 51 6.80 7.61 4.40
C PHE A 51 5.67 7.20 5.34
N ALA A 52 5.93 7.09 6.64
CA ALA A 52 4.91 6.76 7.62
C ALA A 52 3.83 7.85 7.70
N LYS A 53 4.24 9.13 7.75
CA LYS A 53 3.32 10.27 7.83
C LYS A 53 2.55 10.49 6.52
N GLU A 54 3.20 10.30 5.38
CA GLU A 54 2.55 10.42 4.08
C GLU A 54 1.52 9.30 3.87
N ARG A 55 1.85 8.06 4.28
CA ARG A 55 0.96 6.90 4.14
C ARG A 55 -0.16 6.87 5.17
N TRP A 56 0.13 7.27 6.41
CA TRP A 56 -0.83 7.28 7.52
C TRP A 56 -0.88 8.68 8.19
N PRO A 57 -1.59 9.65 7.58
CA PRO A 57 -1.64 11.02 8.08
C PRO A 57 -2.18 11.14 9.52
N SER A 58 -3.01 10.20 9.97
CA SER A 58 -3.52 10.17 11.35
C SER A 58 -2.42 10.11 12.40
N LEU A 59 -1.24 9.58 12.07
CA LEU A 59 -0.07 9.59 12.97
C LEU A 59 0.41 11.01 13.33
N SER A 60 0.20 11.98 12.44
CA SER A 60 0.56 13.38 12.68
C SER A 60 -0.38 14.07 13.68
N LEU A 61 -1.62 13.61 13.78
CA LEU A 61 -2.63 14.13 14.72
C LEU A 61 -2.35 13.66 16.16
N PHE A 62 -1.89 12.42 16.34
CA PHE A 62 -1.57 11.87 17.66
C PHE A 62 -0.37 12.54 18.35
N ASN A 63 0.59 13.07 17.58
CA ASN A 63 1.73 13.81 18.14
C ASN A 63 1.34 15.16 18.74
N GLN A 64 0.17 15.72 18.40
CA GLN A 64 -0.32 17.00 18.94
C GLN A 64 -1.28 16.81 20.12
N SER A 65 -1.93 15.65 20.23
CA SER A 65 -2.97 15.37 21.22
C SER A 65 -2.46 14.58 22.42
N SER A 66 -1.29 14.93 22.96
CA SER A 66 -0.62 14.25 24.09
C SER A 66 -1.35 14.41 25.45
N SER A 67 -2.67 14.27 25.52
CA SER A 67 -3.41 14.35 26.78
C SER A 67 -4.63 13.43 26.92
N SER A 68 -4.99 12.59 25.93
CA SER A 68 -6.13 11.68 26.07
C SER A 68 -5.76 10.25 25.70
N ARG A 69 -5.61 9.41 26.73
CA ARG A 69 -5.40 7.97 26.62
C ARG A 69 -6.74 7.27 26.46
N THR A 70 -7.09 6.85 25.25
CA THR A 70 -8.07 5.77 25.05
C THR A 70 -7.80 5.02 23.74
N LEU A 71 -7.43 3.75 23.91
CA LEU A 71 -7.53 2.59 23.01
C LEU A 71 -7.18 2.76 21.50
N SER A 72 -6.11 2.06 21.07
CA SER A 72 -5.59 1.84 19.67
C SER A 72 -4.66 2.91 19.08
N PRO A 73 -3.92 2.67 17.96
CA PRO A 73 -3.05 1.56 17.51
C PRO A 73 -1.56 1.85 17.88
N THR A 74 -0.60 1.01 17.46
CA THR A 74 0.86 1.17 17.68
C THR A 74 1.30 2.63 17.71
N GLN A 75 1.75 3.12 18.87
CA GLN A 75 2.12 4.53 19.06
C GLN A 75 3.26 4.91 18.11
N ALA A 76 3.13 6.07 17.46
CA ALA A 76 4.17 6.61 16.60
C ALA A 76 5.44 6.89 17.42
N PRO A 77 6.64 6.57 16.91
CA PRO A 77 7.88 6.88 17.59
C PRO A 77 8.12 8.40 17.66
N VAL A 78 8.63 8.88 18.80
CA VAL A 78 8.84 10.33 19.04
C VAL A 78 10.11 10.85 18.34
N SER A 79 11.14 10.01 18.16
CA SER A 79 12.41 10.48 17.58
C SER A 79 13.21 9.44 16.79
N LYS A 80 13.09 8.14 17.09
CA LYS A 80 13.86 7.07 16.43
C LYS A 80 13.04 5.78 16.29
N GLY A 81 13.43 4.94 15.32
CA GLY A 81 12.80 3.65 15.06
C GLY A 81 11.63 3.70 14.08
N TRP A 82 11.55 4.75 13.25
CA TRP A 82 10.51 4.92 12.24
C TRP A 82 10.50 3.81 11.21
N ARG A 83 11.68 3.28 10.83
CA ARG A 83 11.76 2.12 9.93
C ARG A 83 11.09 0.88 10.51
N CYS A 84 11.45 0.53 11.74
CA CYS A 84 10.89 -0.64 12.44
C CYS A 84 9.38 -0.47 12.64
N PHE A 85 8.96 0.74 13.03
CA PHE A 85 7.55 1.09 13.15
C PHE A 85 6.80 0.89 11.82
N TYR A 86 7.31 1.45 10.72
CA TYR A 86 6.71 1.35 9.40
C TYR A 86 6.53 -0.11 8.97
N ILE A 87 7.58 -0.92 9.12
CA ILE A 87 7.54 -2.35 8.78
C ILE A 87 6.52 -3.10 9.64
N LYS A 88 6.51 -2.85 10.96
CA LYS A 88 5.58 -3.50 11.89
C LYS A 88 4.12 -3.13 11.56
N ARG A 89 3.83 -1.84 11.42
CA ARG A 89 2.51 -1.31 11.06
C ARG A 89 2.03 -1.87 9.72
N HIS A 90 2.91 -1.90 8.72
CA HIS A 90 2.58 -2.48 7.41
C HIS A 90 2.22 -3.97 7.52
N LYS A 91 2.97 -4.75 8.29
CA LYS A 91 2.67 -6.18 8.53
C LYS A 91 1.36 -6.40 9.27
N GLU A 92 1.09 -5.58 10.29
CA GLU A 92 -0.19 -5.62 11.02
C GLU A 92 -1.37 -5.38 10.08
N ILE A 93 -1.30 -4.31 9.29
CA ILE A 93 -2.34 -3.98 8.31
C ILE A 93 -2.49 -5.07 7.26
N ALA A 94 -1.38 -5.57 6.70
CA ALA A 94 -1.40 -6.65 5.73
C ALA A 94 -2.03 -7.93 6.30
N GLY A 95 -1.73 -8.27 7.56
CA GLY A 95 -2.32 -9.41 8.25
C GLY A 95 -3.83 -9.26 8.43
N MET A 96 -4.30 -8.09 8.86
CA MET A 96 -5.74 -7.83 8.99
C MET A 96 -6.47 -7.91 7.65
N VAL A 97 -5.90 -7.30 6.60
CA VAL A 97 -6.48 -7.36 5.24
C VAL A 97 -6.48 -8.79 4.69
N ALA A 98 -5.45 -9.59 4.98
CA ALA A 98 -5.39 -10.99 4.57
C ALA A 98 -6.54 -11.83 5.14
N VAL A 99 -6.93 -11.59 6.41
CA VAL A 99 -8.08 -12.26 7.03
C VAL A 99 -9.38 -11.95 6.28
N VAL A 100 -9.58 -10.68 5.86
CA VAL A 100 -10.76 -10.29 5.07
C VAL A 100 -10.73 -10.95 3.70
N ILE A 101 -9.58 -10.95 3.02
CA ILE A 101 -9.40 -11.62 1.73
C ILE A 101 -9.76 -13.10 1.83
N GLU A 102 -9.18 -13.81 2.81
CA GLU A 102 -9.44 -15.24 3.02
C GLU A 102 -10.92 -15.50 3.31
N SER A 103 -11.59 -14.63 4.08
CA SER A 103 -13.03 -14.76 4.35
C SER A 103 -13.88 -14.66 3.08
N VAL A 104 -13.56 -13.70 2.20
CA VAL A 104 -14.27 -13.50 0.93
C VAL A 104 -14.00 -14.67 -0.01
N GLU A 105 -12.74 -15.13 -0.10
CA GLU A 105 -12.37 -16.29 -0.91
C GLU A 105 -13.09 -17.56 -0.46
N LYS A 106 -13.23 -17.76 0.85
CA LYS A 106 -13.96 -18.90 1.40
C LYS A 106 -15.44 -18.87 1.00
N CYS A 107 -16.12 -17.72 1.06
CA CYS A 107 -17.50 -17.59 0.61
C CYS A 107 -17.65 -17.89 -0.90
N LEU A 108 -16.64 -17.53 -1.71
CA LEU A 108 -16.63 -17.83 -3.13
C LEU A 108 -16.49 -19.33 -3.42
N LEU A 109 -15.70 -20.04 -2.61
CA LEU A 109 -15.56 -21.49 -2.70
C LEU A 109 -16.85 -22.23 -2.33
N THR A 110 -17.69 -21.66 -1.46
CA THR A 110 -18.98 -22.27 -1.05
C THR A 110 -20.13 -22.07 -2.05
N GLY A 111 -19.90 -21.34 -3.15
CA GLY A 111 -20.81 -21.29 -4.30
C GLY A 111 -21.25 -19.89 -4.70
N SER A 112 -21.30 -18.93 -3.77
CA SER A 112 -21.58 -17.52 -4.06
C SER A 112 -21.25 -16.63 -2.87
N LEU A 113 -20.79 -15.40 -3.13
CA LEU A 113 -20.67 -14.37 -2.11
C LEU A 113 -22.02 -13.69 -1.91
N GLU A 114 -22.64 -13.90 -0.75
CA GLU A 114 -23.88 -13.22 -0.39
C GLU A 114 -23.64 -11.72 -0.14
N VAL A 115 -24.69 -10.90 -0.32
CA VAL A 115 -24.61 -9.46 -0.09
C VAL A 115 -24.21 -9.15 1.36
N GLY A 116 -24.68 -9.96 2.33
CA GLY A 116 -24.31 -9.82 3.73
C GLY A 116 -22.81 -10.01 3.98
N ASP A 117 -22.22 -11.06 3.41
CA ASP A 117 -20.79 -11.35 3.53
C ASP A 117 -19.93 -10.26 2.86
N TYR A 118 -20.37 -9.78 1.69
CA TYR A 118 -19.71 -8.67 1.01
C TYR A 118 -19.72 -7.38 1.85
N LEU A 119 -20.88 -7.01 2.39
CA LEU A 119 -21.01 -5.81 3.24
C LEU A 119 -20.19 -5.93 4.51
N LYS A 120 -20.17 -7.12 5.12
CA LYS A 120 -19.32 -7.41 6.28
C LYS A 120 -17.85 -7.22 5.95
N ALA A 121 -17.37 -7.71 4.80
CA ALA A 121 -15.97 -7.49 4.39
C ALA A 121 -15.64 -6.00 4.24
N VAL A 122 -16.55 -5.19 3.70
CA VAL A 122 -16.38 -3.74 3.61
C VAL A 122 -16.36 -3.09 5.00
N GLU A 123 -17.25 -3.49 5.89
CA GLU A 123 -17.31 -3.01 7.28
C GLU A 123 -16.05 -3.39 8.06
N ASP A 124 -15.55 -4.61 7.91
CA ASP A 124 -14.31 -5.07 8.52
C ASP A 124 -13.14 -4.18 8.06
N LEU A 125 -13.03 -3.86 6.76
CA LEU A 125 -12.04 -2.89 6.29
C LEU A 125 -12.25 -1.48 6.87
N CYS A 126 -13.51 -1.07 7.09
CA CYS A 126 -13.84 0.21 7.73
C CYS A 126 -13.21 0.35 9.12
N THR A 127 -13.09 -0.75 9.88
CA THR A 127 -12.48 -0.75 11.21
C THR A 127 -10.94 -0.62 11.18
N MET A 128 -10.29 -0.96 10.07
CA MET A 128 -8.82 -1.06 9.97
C MET A 128 -8.11 0.27 9.71
N HIS A 129 -8.85 1.37 9.47
CA HIS A 129 -8.30 2.71 9.18
C HIS A 129 -7.21 2.72 8.10
N LEU A 130 -7.45 2.00 7.01
CA LEU A 130 -6.52 1.89 5.88
C LEU A 130 -6.35 3.24 5.15
N GLY A 131 -5.13 3.57 4.76
CA GLY A 131 -4.89 4.64 3.79
C GLY A 131 -5.13 4.16 2.36
N TYR A 132 -5.25 5.09 1.42
CA TYR A 132 -5.40 4.76 -0.01
C TYR A 132 -4.24 3.88 -0.53
N LYS A 133 -2.99 4.22 -0.17
CA LYS A 133 -1.80 3.42 -0.51
C LYS A 133 -1.87 1.99 0.05
N ASP A 134 -2.51 1.78 1.21
CA ASP A 134 -2.71 0.42 1.76
C ASP A 134 -3.63 -0.39 0.86
N VAL A 135 -4.75 0.19 0.44
CA VAL A 135 -5.72 -0.46 -0.46
C VAL A 135 -5.07 -0.80 -1.81
N GLN A 136 -4.32 0.14 -2.40
CA GLN A 136 -3.61 -0.13 -3.66
C GLN A 136 -2.61 -1.27 -3.53
N MET A 137 -1.81 -1.29 -2.46
CA MET A 137 -0.78 -2.31 -2.28
C MET A 137 -1.34 -3.69 -1.90
N LEU A 138 -2.45 -3.73 -1.15
CA LEU A 138 -2.93 -4.95 -0.52
C LEU A 138 -4.16 -5.53 -1.18
N LEU A 139 -5.08 -4.71 -1.70
CA LEU A 139 -6.34 -5.17 -2.28
C LEU A 139 -6.25 -5.20 -3.81
N PHE A 140 -5.79 -4.13 -4.45
CA PHE A 140 -5.73 -4.02 -5.92
C PHE A 140 -4.56 -4.81 -6.53
N LYS A 141 -4.70 -6.12 -6.57
CA LYS A 141 -3.72 -7.02 -7.20
C LYS A 141 -4.35 -7.82 -8.33
N PRO A 142 -3.61 -8.05 -9.43
CA PRO A 142 -4.12 -8.87 -10.53
C PRO A 142 -4.30 -10.35 -10.14
N GLN A 143 -3.69 -10.80 -9.04
CA GLN A 143 -3.87 -12.15 -8.52
C GLN A 143 -5.16 -12.33 -7.71
N HIS A 144 -5.75 -11.26 -7.19
CA HIS A 144 -6.99 -11.35 -6.42
C HIS A 144 -8.21 -11.48 -7.32
N ASN A 145 -9.26 -12.10 -6.79
CA ASN A 145 -10.57 -12.11 -7.40
C ASN A 145 -11.10 -10.68 -7.61
N VAL A 146 -11.86 -10.45 -8.69
CA VAL A 146 -12.55 -9.17 -8.98
C VAL A 146 -13.30 -8.64 -7.76
N LEU A 147 -13.95 -9.52 -7.00
CA LEU A 147 -14.76 -9.12 -5.86
C LEU A 147 -13.93 -8.54 -4.72
N ILE A 148 -12.71 -9.02 -4.49
CA ILE A 148 -11.78 -8.42 -3.52
C ILE A 148 -11.39 -7.00 -3.96
N ASN A 149 -11.09 -6.83 -5.25
CA ASN A 149 -10.83 -5.52 -5.82
C ASN A 149 -12.06 -4.60 -5.69
N LEU A 150 -13.27 -5.14 -5.83
CA LEU A 150 -14.51 -4.38 -5.68
C LEU A 150 -14.76 -3.97 -4.22
N VAL A 151 -14.52 -4.86 -3.25
CA VAL A 151 -14.55 -4.55 -1.82
C VAL A 151 -13.60 -3.38 -1.51
N GLY A 152 -12.37 -3.42 -2.03
CA GLY A 152 -11.40 -2.33 -1.87
C GLY A 152 -11.85 -1.01 -2.52
N LEU A 153 -12.48 -1.09 -3.70
CA LEU A 153 -13.04 0.09 -4.36
C LEU A 153 -14.19 0.70 -3.55
N HIS A 154 -15.10 -0.13 -3.04
CA HIS A 154 -16.22 0.32 -2.21
C HIS A 154 -15.73 0.99 -0.92
N TYR A 155 -14.72 0.40 -0.27
CA TYR A 155 -14.06 1.02 0.87
C TYR A 155 -13.49 2.41 0.52
N CYS A 156 -12.78 2.57 -0.61
CA CYS A 156 -12.24 3.87 -1.01
C CYS A 156 -13.33 4.93 -1.23
N MET A 157 -14.45 4.54 -1.85
CA MET A 157 -15.56 5.46 -2.08
C MET A 157 -16.25 5.85 -0.77
N TYR A 158 -16.58 4.86 0.06
CA TYR A 158 -17.39 5.06 1.26
C TYR A 158 -16.61 5.68 2.43
N ARG A 159 -15.39 5.21 2.70
CA ARG A 159 -14.59 5.68 3.85
C ARG A 159 -13.58 6.75 3.53
N LEU A 160 -12.91 6.66 2.38
CA LEU A 160 -11.87 7.62 2.01
C LEU A 160 -12.43 8.82 1.23
N GLY A 161 -13.68 8.76 0.78
CA GLY A 161 -14.31 9.83 0.01
C GLY A 161 -13.62 10.10 -1.32
N VAL A 162 -12.86 9.13 -1.86
CA VAL A 162 -12.13 9.30 -3.11
C VAL A 162 -13.11 9.22 -4.28
N PRO A 163 -13.24 10.27 -5.12
CA PRO A 163 -14.19 10.27 -6.23
C PRO A 163 -13.84 9.18 -7.25
N VAL A 164 -14.86 8.47 -7.73
CA VAL A 164 -14.71 7.34 -8.66
C VAL A 164 -13.99 7.74 -9.96
N PHE A 165 -14.10 9.01 -10.38
CA PHE A 165 -13.44 9.54 -11.57
C PHE A 165 -11.90 9.44 -11.53
N TYR A 166 -11.27 9.48 -10.36
CA TYR A 166 -9.82 9.26 -10.23
C TYR A 166 -9.43 7.79 -10.48
N PHE A 167 -10.34 6.85 -10.21
CA PHE A 167 -10.15 5.45 -10.53
C PHE A 167 -10.39 5.18 -12.01
N PHE A 168 -11.36 5.83 -12.64
CA PHE A 168 -11.65 5.60 -14.06
C PHE A 168 -10.51 6.00 -15.02
N GLY A 169 -9.63 6.94 -14.66
CA GLY A 169 -8.48 7.29 -15.53
C GLY A 169 -7.40 6.21 -15.63
N LEU A 170 -7.05 5.56 -14.51
CA LEU A 170 -5.94 4.58 -14.42
C LEU A 170 -6.45 3.14 -14.29
N ALA A 171 -7.53 2.93 -13.52
CA ALA A 171 -8.12 1.62 -13.34
C ALA A 171 -8.98 1.21 -14.54
N PHE A 172 -9.66 2.11 -15.28
CA PHE A 172 -10.39 1.69 -16.50
C PHE A 172 -9.42 1.27 -17.60
N TYR A 173 -8.28 1.97 -17.76
CA TYR A 173 -7.24 1.54 -18.70
C TYR A 173 -6.65 0.18 -18.29
N TRP A 174 -6.37 -0.05 -17.01
CA TRP A 174 -5.86 -1.35 -16.54
C TRP A 174 -6.91 -2.48 -16.52
N PHE A 175 -8.13 -2.21 -16.04
CA PHE A 175 -9.24 -3.17 -16.03
C PHE A 175 -9.69 -3.50 -17.45
N ILE A 176 -9.86 -2.52 -18.35
CA ILE A 176 -10.20 -2.82 -19.74
C ILE A 176 -9.05 -3.56 -20.41
N THR A 177 -7.80 -3.13 -20.25
CA THR A 177 -6.71 -3.85 -20.95
C THR A 177 -6.53 -5.28 -20.44
N LEU A 178 -6.72 -5.57 -19.13
CA LEU A 178 -6.63 -6.95 -18.62
C LEU A 178 -7.90 -7.78 -18.81
N TYR A 179 -9.09 -7.20 -18.64
CA TYR A 179 -10.35 -7.94 -18.79
C TYR A 179 -10.83 -8.02 -20.23
N TRP A 180 -10.60 -7.01 -21.07
CA TRP A 180 -10.92 -7.07 -22.51
C TRP A 180 -10.01 -8.07 -23.24
N TYR A 181 -8.71 -8.12 -22.93
CA TYR A 181 -7.83 -9.16 -23.52
C TYR A 181 -8.20 -10.57 -23.06
N LYS A 182 -8.51 -10.79 -21.78
CA LYS A 182 -8.97 -12.11 -21.30
C LYS A 182 -10.35 -12.47 -21.83
N PHE A 183 -11.27 -11.51 -21.94
CA PHE A 183 -12.60 -11.72 -22.51
C PHE A 183 -12.52 -12.00 -24.01
N CYS A 184 -11.70 -11.26 -24.78
CA CYS A 184 -11.45 -11.54 -26.20
C CYS A 184 -10.71 -12.86 -26.43
N LEU A 185 -9.74 -13.26 -25.59
CA LEU A 185 -9.07 -14.56 -25.74
C LEU A 185 -10.02 -15.74 -25.47
N VAL A 186 -10.89 -15.62 -24.47
CA VAL A 186 -11.91 -16.64 -24.19
C VAL A 186 -12.98 -16.67 -25.29
N PHE A 187 -13.35 -15.53 -25.88
CA PHE A 187 -14.35 -15.48 -26.96
C PHE A 187 -13.81 -15.93 -28.33
N VAL A 188 -12.53 -15.68 -28.62
CA VAL A 188 -11.87 -16.12 -29.87
C VAL A 188 -11.53 -17.60 -29.82
N HIS A 189 -11.18 -18.15 -28.66
CA HIS A 189 -10.87 -19.59 -28.53
C HIS A 189 -12.12 -20.48 -28.44
N VAL A 190 -13.31 -19.91 -28.19
CA VAL A 190 -14.61 -20.61 -28.19
C VAL A 190 -15.34 -20.47 -29.54
N ASN A 191 -14.91 -19.56 -30.43
CA ASN A 191 -15.50 -19.38 -31.77
C ASN A 191 -14.58 -19.79 -32.93
N ILE A 192 -13.43 -20.39 -32.65
CA ILE A 192 -12.58 -21.00 -33.67
C ILE A 192 -12.16 -22.39 -33.15
N CYS A 193 -12.87 -23.41 -33.68
CA CYS A 193 -12.72 -24.86 -33.51
C CYS A 193 -13.40 -25.51 -32.29
#